data_AF-A0A653PN92-F1
#
_entry.id   AF-A0A653PN92-F1
#
_cell.length_a   1.000
_cell.length_b   1.000
_cell.length_c   1.000
_cell.angle_alpha   90.00
_cell.angle_beta   90.00
_cell.angle_gamma   90.00
#
_symmetry.space_group_name_H-M   'P 1'
#
loop_
_entity.id
_entity.type
_entity.pdbx_description
1 polymer ?
#
loop_
_entity_poly.entity_id
_entity_poly.type
_entity_poly.pdbx_seq_one_letter_code
_entity_poly.pdbx_strand_id
1 'polypeptide(L)'
;MPVEAMALGTPVVVNAVGGACDSVEPGRSGVVLHDFAPSTIRSAVEAAAGLDGADCRARADTFSTTRFRREIGAWTGIPSAVRS
;
A
#
# COMPACT_ATOMS: atom_id res chain seq x y z
N MET A 1 8.86 0.97 4.98
CA MET A 1 7.77 0.00 4.83
C MET A 1 6.56 0.70 4.20
N PRO A 2 6.06 0.24 3.04
CA PRO A 2 5.10 1.00 2.23
C PRO A 2 3.69 1.08 2.84
N VAL A 3 3.20 0.00 3.47
CA VAL A 3 1.85 -0.05 4.05
C VAL A 3 1.71 0.96 5.20
N GLU A 4 2.73 1.11 6.03
CA GLU A 4 2.78 2.03 7.16
C GLU A 4 2.79 3.48 6.70
N ALA A 5 3.54 3.80 5.64
CA ALA A 5 3.49 5.13 5.03
C ALA A 5 2.10 5.42 4.45
N MET A 6 1.51 4.47 3.71
CA MET A 6 0.17 4.61 3.16
C MET A 6 -0.92 4.75 4.24
N ALA A 7 -0.77 4.08 5.38
CA ALA A 7 -1.67 4.18 6.53
C ALA A 7 -1.68 5.60 7.14
N LEU A 8 -0.57 6.34 7.03
CA LEU A 8 -0.48 7.75 7.39
C LEU A 8 -1.00 8.68 6.28
N GLY A 9 -1.42 8.13 5.15
CA GLY A 9 -1.85 8.88 3.97
C GLY A 9 -0.70 9.37 3.10
N THR A 10 0.49 8.78 3.24
CA THR A 10 1.68 9.17 2.46
C THR A 10 1.80 8.27 1.23
N PRO A 11 1.71 8.83 0.01
CA PRO A 11 2.00 8.08 -1.21
C PRO A 11 3.46 7.62 -1.25
N VAL A 12 3.71 6.45 -1.86
CA VAL A 12 5.05 5.84 -1.87
C VAL A 12 5.59 5.67 -3.29
N VAL A 13 6.91 5.78 -3.45
CA VAL A 13 7.62 5.35 -4.66
C VAL A 13 8.34 4.05 -4.33
N VAL A 14 8.05 2.98 -5.08
CA VAL A 14 8.61 1.64 -4.83
C VAL A 14 9.28 1.08 -6.08
N ASN A 15 10.31 0.26 -5.91
CA ASN A 15 10.91 -0.48 -7.03
C ASN A 15 9.90 -1.48 -7.61
N ALA A 16 9.90 -1.67 -8.93
CA ALA A 16 9.10 -2.67 -9.62
C ALA A 16 9.44 -4.11 -9.23
N VAL A 17 10.64 -4.33 -8.67
CA VAL A 17 11.10 -5.65 -8.22
C VAL A 17 10.98 -5.78 -6.70
N GLY A 18 10.29 -6.84 -6.25
CA GLY A 18 10.17 -7.23 -4.84
C GLY A 18 8.81 -6.87 -4.22
N GLY A 19 8.50 -7.46 -3.06
CA GLY A 19 7.15 -7.43 -2.49
C GLY A 19 6.61 -6.06 -2.06
N ALA A 20 7.42 -4.99 -2.12
CA ALA A 20 6.92 -3.64 -1.90
C ALA A 20 5.94 -3.21 -3.02
N CYS A 21 6.17 -3.63 -4.27
CA CYS A 21 5.28 -3.30 -5.38
C CYS A 21 3.90 -3.97 -5.26
N ASP A 22 3.84 -5.19 -4.69
CA ASP A 22 2.59 -5.93 -4.47
C ASP A 22 1.60 -5.17 -3.57
N SER A 23 2.12 -4.30 -2.68
CA SER A 23 1.30 -3.51 -1.76
C SER A 23 0.77 -2.21 -2.36
N VAL A 24 1.33 -1.73 -3.47
CA VAL A 24 1.02 -0.42 -4.06
C VAL A 24 0.02 -0.57 -5.20
N GLU A 25 -0.91 0.38 -5.28
CA GLU A 25 -1.78 0.56 -6.44
C GLU A 25 -1.29 1.78 -7.24
N PRO A 26 -0.63 1.57 -8.41
CA PRO A 26 -0.01 2.65 -9.17
C PRO A 26 -1.02 3.74 -9.56
N GLY A 27 -0.64 5.00 -9.33
CA GLY A 27 -1.49 6.16 -9.63
C GLY A 27 -2.60 6.42 -8.63
N ARG A 28 -2.68 5.64 -7.53
CA ARG A 28 -3.62 5.88 -6.43
C ARG A 28 -2.92 5.94 -5.07
N SER A 29 -2.17 4.89 -4.73
CA SER A 29 -1.50 4.81 -3.42
C SER A 29 0.03 5.01 -3.52
N GLY A 30 0.56 5.08 -4.74
CA GLY A 30 1.97 5.27 -5.00
C GLY A 30 2.34 5.15 -6.48
N VAL A 31 3.63 5.11 -6.75
CA VAL A 31 4.23 4.95 -8.08
C VAL A 31 5.23 3.79 -8.05
N VAL A 32 5.26 3.02 -9.13
CA VAL A 32 6.22 1.94 -9.33
C VAL A 32 7.34 2.43 -10.25
N LEU A 33 8.57 2.29 -9.78
CA LEU A 33 9.79 2.74 -10.44
C LEU A 33 10.47 1.55 -11.13
N HIS A 34 10.71 1.67 -12.44
CA HIS A 34 11.31 0.60 -13.26
C HIS A 34 12.81 0.79 -13.51
N ASP A 35 13.33 2.01 -13.32
CA ASP A 35 14.74 2.34 -13.43
C ASP A 35 15.11 3.49 -12.47
N PHE A 36 16.39 3.65 -12.20
CA PHE A 36 16.90 4.66 -11.27
C PHE A 36 17.52 5.87 -11.98
N ALA A 37 17.14 6.14 -13.23
CA ALA A 37 17.60 7.36 -13.88
C ALA A 37 17.07 8.59 -13.11
N PRO A 38 17.87 9.65 -12.93
CA PRO A 38 17.45 10.83 -12.16
C PRO A 38 16.13 11.46 -12.65
N SER A 39 15.88 11.46 -13.96
CA SER A 39 14.64 11.95 -14.56
C SER A 39 13.43 11.09 -14.20
N THR A 40 13.60 9.77 -14.18
CA THR A 40 12.54 8.81 -13.82
C THR A 40 12.18 8.96 -12.35
N ILE A 41 13.18 9.05 -11.47
CA ILE A 41 12.96 9.25 -10.03
C ILE A 41 12.24 10.58 -9.78
N ARG A 42 12.68 11.67 -10.40
CA ARG A 42 12.03 12.97 -10.29
C ARG A 42 10.56 12.89 -10.68
N SER A 43 10.27 12.34 -11.87
CA SER A 43 8.91 12.22 -12.38
C SER A 43 8.03 11.36 -11.47
N ALA A 44 8.59 10.28 -10.90
CA ALA A 44 7.87 9.42 -9.97
C ALA A 44 7.54 10.13 -8.65
N VAL A 45 8.47 10.92 -8.11
CA VAL A 45 8.23 11.71 -6.89
C VAL A 45 7.17 12.79 -7.13
N GLU A 46 7.25 13.51 -8.25
CA GLU A 46 6.28 14.53 -8.64
C GLU A 46 4.87 13.92 -8.82
N ALA A 47 4.77 12.78 -9.50
CA ALA A 47 3.51 12.06 -9.65
C ALA A 47 2.96 11.56 -8.31
N ALA A 48 3.81 10.98 -7.45
CA ALA A 48 3.39 10.51 -6.13
C ALA A 48 2.90 11.65 -5.22
N ALA A 49 3.54 12.83 -5.29
CA ALA A 49 3.14 14.01 -4.52
C ALA A 49 1.75 14.55 -4.91
N GLY A 50 1.26 14.22 -6.12
CA GLY A 50 -0.08 14.59 -6.58
C GLY A 50 -1.19 13.61 -6.20
N LEU A 51 -0.86 12.49 -5.54
CA LEU A 51 -1.85 11.47 -5.16
C LEU A 51 -2.62 11.86 -3.89
N ASP A 52 -3.86 11.39 -3.79
CA ASP A 52 -4.71 11.63 -2.63
C ASP A 52 -4.33 10.71 -1.47
N GLY A 53 -3.97 11.29 -0.33
CA GLY A 53 -3.68 10.53 0.88
C GLY A 53 -4.87 9.72 1.41
N ALA A 54 -6.11 10.05 1.04
CA ALA A 54 -7.28 9.22 1.33
C ALA A 54 -7.24 7.88 0.59
N ASP A 55 -6.81 7.86 -0.67
CA ASP A 55 -6.62 6.65 -1.45
C ASP A 55 -5.49 5.78 -0.87
N CYS A 56 -4.41 6.42 -0.40
CA CYS A 56 -3.34 5.71 0.33
C CYS A 56 -3.88 4.99 1.57
N ARG A 57 -4.66 5.68 2.41
CA ARG A 57 -5.25 5.09 3.61
C ARG A 57 -6.22 3.96 3.27
N ALA A 58 -7.04 4.14 2.24
CA ALA A 58 -7.96 3.11 1.77
C ALA A 58 -7.21 1.86 1.29
N ARG A 59 -6.10 2.02 0.56
CA ARG A 59 -5.24 0.90 0.18
C ARG A 59 -4.62 0.23 1.40
N ALA A 60 -4.09 1.00 2.36
CA ALA A 60 -3.48 0.45 3.57
C ALA A 60 -4.48 -0.38 4.41
N ASP A 61 -5.75 0.05 4.47
CA ASP A 61 -6.80 -0.68 5.22
C ASP A 61 -7.04 -2.11 4.69
N THR A 62 -6.70 -2.37 3.42
CA THR A 62 -6.75 -3.73 2.86
C THR A 62 -5.77 -4.71 3.52
N PHE A 63 -4.78 -4.19 4.26
CA PHE A 63 -3.80 -4.96 5.03
C PHE A 63 -4.09 -4.94 6.54
N SER A 64 -5.26 -4.43 6.98
CA SER A 64 -5.58 -4.32 8.40
C SER A 64 -5.77 -5.69 9.07
N THR A 65 -5.38 -5.79 10.34
CA THR A 65 -5.57 -7.00 11.15
C THR A 65 -7.05 -7.37 11.27
N THR A 66 -7.93 -6.37 11.34
CA THR A 66 -9.39 -6.57 11.38
C THR A 66 -9.88 -7.28 10.13
N ARG A 67 -9.45 -6.84 8.95
CA ARG A 67 -9.79 -7.48 7.69
C ARG A 67 -9.22 -8.89 7.59
N PHE A 68 -7.94 -9.07 7.93
CA PHE A 68 -7.29 -10.38 7.91
C PHE A 68 -8.05 -11.41 8.76
N ARG A 69 -8.37 -11.05 10.00
CA ARG A 69 -9.14 -11.91 10.92
C ARG A 69 -10.51 -12.29 10.36
N ARG A 70 -11.22 -11.32 9.78
CA ARG A 70 -12.52 -11.54 9.15
C ARG A 70 -12.41 -12.53 7.97
N GLU A 71 -11.44 -12.33 7.09
CA GLU A 71 -11.26 -13.17 5.89
C GLU A 71 -10.84 -14.60 6.25
N ILE A 72 -9.93 -14.77 7.21
CA ILE A 72 -9.50 -16.09 7.68
C ILE A 72 -10.63 -16.82 8.41
N GLY A 73 -11.41 -16.13 9.24
CA GLY A 73 -12.57 -16.72 9.91
C GLY A 73 -13.65 -17.16 8.91
N ALA A 74 -13.91 -16.35 7.88
CA ALA A 74 -14.84 -16.70 6.81
C ALA A 74 -14.36 -17.90 5.99
N TRP A 75 -13.06 -17.99 5.71
CA TRP A 75 -12.48 -19.08 4.93
C TRP A 75 -12.44 -20.42 5.69
N THR A 76 -12.10 -20.38 6.98
CA THR A 76 -11.94 -21.59 7.81
C THR A 76 -13.24 -22.05 8.49
N GLY A 77 -14.23 -21.16 8.62
CA GLY A 77 -15.43 -21.39 9.44
C GLY A 77 -15.17 -21.35 10.96
N ILE A 78 -13.95 -21.03 11.38
CA ILE A 78 -13.56 -20.91 12.79
C ILE A 78 -13.58 -19.43 13.18
N PRO A 79 -14.40 -19.00 14.15
CA PRO A 79 -14.37 -17.61 14.62
C PRO A 79 -12.98 -17.23 15.13
N SER A 80 -12.36 -16.19 14.56
CA SER A 80 -11.08 -15.70 15.09
C SER A 80 -11.31 -15.07 16.47
N ALA A 81 -10.69 -15.62 17.52
CA ALA A 81 -10.86 -15.13 18.88
C ALA A 81 -10.40 -13.66 19.01
N VAL A 82 -11.34 -12.76 19.32
CA VAL A 82 -11.06 -11.38 19.67
C VAL A 82 -10.52 -11.36 21.10
N ARG A 83 -9.26 -10.98 21.29
CA ARG A 83 -8.81 -10.35 22.54
C ARG A 83 -8.46 -8.91 22.19
N SER A 84 -9.25 -8.00 22.74
CA SER A 84 -9.07 -6.54 22.74
C SER A 84 -7.88 -6.15 23.61
#